data_AF-A0A971IY50-F1
#
_entry.id   AF-A0A971IY50-F1
#
_cell.length_a   1.000
_cell.length_b   1.000
_cell.length_c   1.000
_cell.angle_alpha   90.00
_cell.angle_beta   90.00
_cell.angle_gamma   90.00
#
_symmetry.space_group_name_H-M   'P 1'
#
loop_
_entity.id
_entity.type
_entity.pdbx_description
1 polymer ?
#
loop_
_entity_poly.entity_id
_entity_poly.type
_entity_poly.pdbx_seq_one_letter_code
_entity_poly.pdbx_strand_id
1 'polypeptide(L)'
;MRSRIAVVVLTILVILLIGGVVGRSETPGYTDVDTERVKELLSGDLRYELMLLDVRQPDEYEEGHIEGAISIPLGQLESRLTEIDRSKAILVICFSGFRSARAASTLVAAGFERVMNYARGMSSWDGPVVMGKSPWPAAKISGATGEVSVQSPSDFSWELVSELPFFLYALDMVKTGEGSSATLQFPDGTMVVLKESSVLEISRSAELD
;
A
#
# COMPACT_ATOMS: atom_id res chain seq x y z
N MET A 1 -24.36 -10.73 61.64
CA MET A 1 -25.16 -10.59 60.39
C MET A 1 -24.78 -9.35 59.58
N ARG A 2 -24.71 -8.16 60.21
CA ARG A 2 -24.32 -6.88 59.57
C ARG A 2 -22.91 -6.88 58.92
N SER A 3 -21.93 -7.52 59.55
CA SER A 3 -20.54 -7.56 59.05
C SER A 3 -20.33 -8.41 57.80
N ARG A 4 -21.15 -9.45 57.60
CA ARG A 4 -21.09 -10.30 56.40
C ARG A 4 -21.65 -9.59 55.17
N ILE A 5 -22.68 -8.76 55.37
CA ILE A 5 -23.27 -7.92 54.32
C ILE A 5 -22.26 -6.86 53.87
N ALA A 6 -21.56 -6.22 54.82
CA ALA A 6 -20.54 -5.21 54.49
C ALA A 6 -19.38 -5.77 53.64
N VAL A 7 -18.92 -7.00 53.95
CA VAL A 7 -17.83 -7.64 53.19
C VAL A 7 -18.26 -7.99 51.77
N VAL A 8 -19.49 -8.49 51.59
CA VAL A 8 -20.04 -8.82 50.26
C VAL A 8 -20.24 -7.57 49.41
N VAL A 9 -20.77 -6.49 49.99
CA VAL A 9 -20.94 -5.21 49.29
C VAL A 9 -19.59 -4.63 48.86
N LEU A 10 -18.58 -4.72 49.73
CA LEU A 10 -17.23 -4.23 49.41
C LEU A 10 -16.56 -5.05 48.30
N THR A 11 -16.72 -6.38 48.30
CA THR A 11 -16.15 -7.22 47.23
C THR A 11 -16.83 -6.96 45.89
N ILE A 12 -18.15 -6.75 45.87
CA ILE A 12 -18.87 -6.37 44.64
C ILE A 12 -18.41 -5.00 44.14
N LEU A 13 -18.23 -4.02 45.03
CA LEU A 13 -17.72 -2.69 44.65
C LEU A 13 -16.29 -2.77 44.07
N VAL A 14 -15.42 -3.59 44.65
CA VAL A 14 -14.06 -3.79 44.13
C VAL A 14 -14.08 -4.49 42.76
N ILE A 15 -14.94 -5.48 42.55
CA ILE A 15 -15.11 -6.14 41.25
C ILE A 15 -15.66 -5.16 40.21
N LEU A 16 -16.59 -4.27 40.57
CA LEU A 16 -17.11 -3.23 39.68
C LEU A 16 -16.07 -2.15 39.36
N LEU A 17 -15.17 -1.83 40.29
CA LEU A 17 -14.08 -0.88 40.07
C LEU A 17 -12.96 -1.48 39.20
N ILE A 18 -12.69 -2.78 39.29
CA ILE A 18 -11.70 -3.47 38.46
C ILE A 18 -12.29 -3.84 37.08
N GLY A 19 -13.57 -4.19 37.02
CA GLY A 19 -14.29 -4.54 35.79
C GLY A 19 -14.62 -3.37 34.87
N GLY A 20 -14.34 -2.13 35.29
CA GLY A 20 -14.54 -0.92 34.47
C GLY A 20 -13.52 -0.72 33.35
N VAL A 21 -12.45 -1.52 33.30
CA VAL A 21 -11.56 -1.59 32.12
C VAL A 21 -12.11 -2.64 31.15
N VAL A 22 -13.37 -2.47 30.75
CA VAL A 22 -13.84 -3.07 29.50
C VAL A 22 -13.10 -2.29 28.41
N GLY A 23 -12.14 -2.96 27.77
CA GLY A 23 -11.38 -2.40 26.66
C GLY A 23 -12.35 -1.69 25.72
N ARG A 24 -12.11 -0.39 25.50
CA ARG A 24 -12.67 0.28 24.33
C ARG A 24 -12.13 -0.49 23.13
N SER A 25 -12.93 -1.38 22.56
CA SER A 25 -12.76 -1.72 21.17
C SER A 25 -13.07 -0.44 20.41
N GLU A 26 -12.05 0.38 20.17
CA GLU A 26 -12.13 1.32 19.06
C GLU A 26 -12.44 0.44 17.86
N THR A 27 -13.67 0.53 17.33
CA THR A 27 -13.94 -0.01 16.00
C THR A 27 -12.84 0.52 15.11
N PRO A 28 -12.04 -0.33 14.44
CA PRO A 28 -11.07 0.15 13.49
C PRO A 28 -11.82 1.06 12.52
N GLY A 29 -11.33 2.29 12.37
CA GLY A 29 -11.86 3.28 11.47
C GLY A 29 -10.75 3.74 10.54
N TYR A 30 -11.10 4.53 9.53
CA TYR A 30 -10.09 5.25 8.76
C TYR A 30 -10.02 6.71 9.23
N THR A 31 -8.90 7.37 8.94
CA THR A 31 -8.71 8.79 9.26
C THR A 31 -8.87 9.63 8.00
N ASP A 32 -9.71 10.67 8.04
CA ASP A 32 -9.74 11.68 6.98
C ASP A 32 -8.52 12.60 7.09
N VAL A 33 -7.83 12.81 5.97
CA VAL A 33 -6.69 13.71 5.86
C VAL A 33 -6.94 14.81 4.83
N ASP A 34 -6.40 16.00 5.10
CA ASP A 34 -6.45 17.14 4.20
C ASP A 34 -5.24 17.21 3.26
N THR A 35 -5.25 18.16 2.33
CA THR A 35 -4.22 18.31 1.29
C THR A 35 -2.83 18.54 1.87
N GLU A 36 -2.72 19.33 2.94
CA GLU A 36 -1.43 19.63 3.56
C GLU A 36 -0.84 18.39 4.22
N ARG A 37 -1.67 17.61 4.92
CA ARG A 37 -1.24 16.32 5.47
C ARG A 37 -0.82 15.33 4.39
N VAL A 38 -1.51 15.30 3.25
CA VAL A 38 -1.08 14.49 2.10
C VAL A 38 0.30 14.93 1.60
N LYS A 39 0.57 16.23 1.45
CA LYS A 39 1.88 16.74 1.06
C LYS A 39 2.99 16.35 2.05
N GLU A 40 2.71 16.42 3.35
CA GLU A 40 3.66 15.97 4.39
C GLU A 40 3.97 14.47 4.26
N LEU A 41 2.94 13.65 4.07
CA LEU A 41 3.08 12.20 3.90
C LEU A 41 3.92 11.84 2.66
N LEU A 42 3.86 12.65 1.61
CA LEU A 42 4.57 12.43 0.34
C LEU A 42 6.01 12.98 0.33
N SER A 43 6.35 13.91 1.22
CA SER A 43 7.65 14.61 1.20
C SER A 43 8.73 14.01 2.11
N GLY A 44 8.38 13.12 3.03
CA GLY A 44 9.32 12.48 3.96
C GLY A 44 9.72 11.05 3.58
N ASP A 45 10.62 10.47 4.39
CA ASP A 45 11.03 9.05 4.31
C ASP A 45 9.85 8.07 4.45
N LEU A 46 8.71 8.55 4.97
CA LEU A 46 7.46 7.79 5.09
C LEU A 46 6.84 7.41 3.75
N ARG A 47 7.29 7.98 2.62
CA ARG A 47 6.82 7.60 1.27
C ARG A 47 6.96 6.10 1.02
N TYR A 48 7.96 5.44 1.59
CA TYR A 48 8.20 4.01 1.39
C TYR A 48 7.28 3.10 2.24
N GLU A 49 6.75 3.63 3.35
CA GLU A 49 5.80 2.96 4.25
C GLU A 49 4.32 3.25 3.90
N LEU A 50 4.09 4.09 2.88
CA LEU A 50 2.78 4.55 2.46
C LEU A 50 2.42 3.96 1.09
N MET A 51 1.28 3.28 1.02
CA MET A 51 0.64 2.90 -0.23
C MET A 51 -0.42 3.94 -0.60
N LEU A 52 -0.26 4.54 -1.79
CA LEU A 52 -1.22 5.48 -2.36
C LEU A 52 -2.21 4.71 -3.24
N LEU A 53 -3.48 4.61 -2.83
CA LEU A 53 -4.50 3.83 -3.54
C LEU A 53 -5.52 4.73 -4.21
N ASP A 54 -5.41 4.93 -5.52
CA ASP A 54 -6.39 5.65 -6.33
C ASP A 54 -7.51 4.70 -6.77
N VAL A 55 -8.74 5.01 -6.35
CA VAL A 55 -9.95 4.20 -6.61
C VAL A 55 -10.87 4.80 -7.67
N ARG A 56 -10.37 5.78 -8.45
CA ARG A 56 -11.07 6.34 -9.62
C ARG A 56 -11.16 5.33 -10.76
N GLN A 57 -11.89 5.71 -11.80
CA GLN A 57 -11.91 4.93 -13.05
C GLN A 57 -10.53 5.02 -13.74
N PRO A 58 -10.15 4.01 -14.55
CA PRO A 58 -8.85 3.97 -15.20
C PRO A 58 -8.54 5.19 -16.08
N ASP A 59 -9.53 5.71 -16.80
CA ASP A 59 -9.43 6.91 -17.63
C ASP A 59 -9.08 8.15 -16.80
N GLU A 60 -9.77 8.36 -15.67
CA GLU A 60 -9.48 9.47 -14.75
C GLU A 60 -8.05 9.40 -14.17
N TYR A 61 -7.55 8.18 -13.93
CA TYR A 61 -6.19 7.95 -13.45
C TYR A 61 -5.16 8.22 -14.55
N GLU A 62 -5.42 7.73 -15.76
CA GLU A 62 -4.55 7.87 -16.93
C GLU A 62 -4.38 9.34 -17.35
N GLU A 63 -5.45 10.13 -17.22
CA GLU A 63 -5.44 11.59 -17.48
C GLU A 63 -4.65 12.40 -16.44
N GLY A 64 -4.35 11.83 -15.27
CA GLY A 64 -3.52 12.47 -14.26
C GLY A 64 -3.74 11.90 -12.85
N HIS A 65 -2.66 11.50 -12.19
CA HIS A 65 -2.67 10.98 -10.81
C HIS A 65 -1.43 11.42 -10.03
N ILE A 66 -1.47 11.28 -8.69
CA ILE A 66 -0.31 11.54 -7.82
C ILE A 66 0.77 10.49 -8.12
N GLU A 67 2.02 10.92 -8.27
CA GLU A 67 3.13 10.02 -8.58
C GLU A 67 3.30 8.89 -7.55
N GLY A 68 3.36 7.66 -8.04
CA GLY A 68 3.45 6.45 -7.20
C GLY A 68 2.10 5.97 -6.66
N ALA A 69 0.99 6.63 -7.03
CA ALA A 69 -0.33 6.06 -6.83
C ALA A 69 -0.48 4.75 -7.60
N ILE A 70 -1.33 3.91 -7.04
CA ILE A 70 -1.77 2.65 -7.58
C ILE A 70 -3.22 2.83 -8.05
N SER A 71 -3.60 2.23 -9.18
CA SER A 71 -5.01 2.18 -9.58
C SER A 71 -5.64 0.84 -9.20
N ILE A 72 -6.62 0.89 -8.29
CA ILE A 72 -7.58 -0.20 -8.07
C ILE A 72 -8.97 0.45 -8.03
N PRO A 73 -9.70 0.49 -9.15
CA PRO A 73 -11.01 1.11 -9.21
C PRO A 73 -11.94 0.57 -8.12
N LEU A 74 -12.76 1.43 -7.51
CA LEU A 74 -13.61 1.07 -6.38
C LEU A 74 -14.43 -0.22 -6.61
N GLY A 75 -14.97 -0.40 -7.83
CA GLY A 75 -15.76 -1.59 -8.19
C GLY A 75 -14.98 -2.90 -8.26
N GLN A 76 -13.65 -2.84 -8.29
CA GLN A 76 -12.75 -4.01 -8.32
C GLN A 76 -12.09 -4.27 -6.95
N LEU A 77 -12.16 -3.29 -6.04
CA LEU A 77 -11.40 -3.29 -4.78
C LEU A 77 -11.60 -4.56 -3.96
N GLU A 78 -12.85 -4.98 -3.73
CA GLU A 78 -13.17 -6.16 -2.93
C GLU A 78 -12.54 -7.44 -3.48
N SER A 79 -12.54 -7.61 -4.80
CA SER A 79 -11.94 -8.78 -5.46
C SER A 79 -10.41 -8.75 -5.48
N ARG A 80 -9.79 -7.59 -5.21
CA ARG A 80 -8.35 -7.34 -5.32
C ARG A 80 -7.69 -7.03 -3.97
N LEU A 81 -8.38 -7.26 -2.85
CA LEU A 81 -7.85 -7.01 -1.50
C LEU A 81 -6.54 -7.76 -1.20
N THR A 82 -6.31 -8.91 -1.84
CA THR A 82 -5.08 -9.70 -1.68
C THR A 82 -3.85 -9.06 -2.31
N GLU A 83 -4.04 -8.07 -3.19
CA GLU A 83 -2.94 -7.34 -3.82
C GLU A 83 -2.41 -6.23 -2.91
N ILE A 84 -3.21 -5.78 -1.94
CA ILE A 84 -2.91 -4.65 -1.07
C ILE A 84 -2.05 -5.11 0.10
N ASP A 85 -0.88 -4.47 0.26
CA ASP A 85 0.05 -4.75 1.34
C ASP A 85 -0.51 -4.27 2.68
N ARG A 86 -0.85 -5.23 3.55
CA ARG A 86 -1.41 -4.98 4.89
C ARG A 86 -0.41 -4.38 5.87
N SER A 87 0.89 -4.44 5.59
CA SER A 87 1.93 -3.90 6.47
C SER A 87 2.07 -2.38 6.36
N LYS A 88 1.63 -1.81 5.23
CA LYS A 88 1.77 -0.38 4.93
C LYS A 88 0.57 0.42 5.41
N ALA A 89 0.80 1.71 5.66
CA ALA A 89 -0.30 2.66 5.73
C ALA A 89 -0.90 2.83 4.32
N ILE A 90 -2.21 2.99 4.22
CA ILE A 90 -2.90 3.16 2.94
C ILE A 90 -3.57 4.52 2.93
N LEU A 91 -3.20 5.37 1.97
CA LEU A 91 -3.92 6.61 1.66
C LEU A 91 -4.79 6.38 0.43
N VAL A 92 -6.11 6.37 0.63
CA VAL A 92 -7.09 6.16 -0.43
C VAL A 92 -7.47 7.50 -1.06
N ILE A 93 -7.44 7.56 -2.38
CA ILE A 93 -7.63 8.76 -3.19
C ILE A 93 -8.77 8.52 -4.17
N CYS A 94 -9.63 9.52 -4.34
CA CYS A 94 -10.53 9.56 -5.49
C CYS A 94 -10.66 11.00 -6.01
N PHE A 95 -11.68 11.33 -6.80
CA PHE A 95 -11.87 12.69 -7.28
C PHE A 95 -12.23 13.69 -6.15
N SER A 96 -13.23 13.38 -5.31
CA SER A 96 -13.82 14.34 -4.35
C SER A 96 -14.03 13.80 -2.92
N GLY A 97 -13.40 12.68 -2.59
CA GLY A 97 -13.50 12.04 -1.26
C GLY A 97 -14.59 10.97 -1.11
N PHE A 98 -15.66 10.99 -1.92
CA PHE A 98 -16.79 10.07 -1.72
C PHE A 98 -16.48 8.60 -2.03
N ARG A 99 -15.80 8.32 -3.15
CA ARG A 99 -15.43 6.94 -3.54
C ARG A 99 -14.32 6.41 -2.63
N SER A 100 -13.36 7.25 -2.27
CA SER A 100 -12.26 6.88 -1.38
C SER A 100 -12.73 6.63 0.05
N ALA A 101 -13.72 7.35 0.57
CA ALA A 101 -14.35 7.03 1.86
C ALA A 101 -15.01 5.64 1.87
N ARG A 102 -15.68 5.26 0.78
CA ARG A 102 -16.26 3.91 0.63
C ARG A 102 -15.17 2.85 0.58
N ALA A 103 -14.15 3.06 -0.25
CA ALA A 103 -13.00 2.16 -0.34
C ALA A 103 -12.26 2.02 1.01
N ALA A 104 -12.05 3.12 1.74
CA ALA A 104 -11.45 3.10 3.06
C ALA A 104 -12.29 2.28 4.05
N SER A 105 -13.62 2.42 4.01
CA SER A 105 -14.54 1.58 4.80
C SER A 105 -14.43 0.09 4.44
N THR A 106 -14.33 -0.23 3.14
CA THR A 106 -14.11 -1.61 2.66
C THR A 106 -12.79 -2.19 3.18
N LEU A 107 -11.71 -1.41 3.14
CA LEU A 107 -10.40 -1.83 3.66
C LEU A 107 -10.45 -2.06 5.17
N VAL A 108 -11.04 -1.14 5.92
CA VAL A 108 -11.24 -1.29 7.37
C VAL A 108 -12.05 -2.55 7.69
N ALA A 109 -13.14 -2.80 6.98
CA ALA A 109 -13.95 -4.00 7.14
C ALA A 109 -13.20 -5.29 6.77
N ALA A 110 -12.22 -5.21 5.86
CA ALA A 110 -11.32 -6.29 5.49
C ALA A 110 -10.13 -6.47 6.44
N GLY A 111 -10.08 -5.73 7.56
CA GLY A 111 -9.06 -5.84 8.60
C GLY A 111 -7.76 -5.10 8.31
N PHE A 112 -7.78 -4.07 7.45
CA PHE A 112 -6.65 -3.16 7.31
C PHE A 112 -6.66 -2.14 8.45
N GLU A 113 -5.54 -2.02 9.15
CA GLU A 113 -5.48 -1.24 10.40
C GLU A 113 -5.09 0.22 10.20
N ARG A 114 -4.29 0.53 9.17
CA ARG A 114 -3.72 1.86 8.91
C ARG A 114 -4.30 2.47 7.65
N VAL A 115 -5.57 2.86 7.69
CA VAL A 115 -6.29 3.41 6.52
C VAL A 115 -6.54 4.91 6.69
N MET A 116 -6.19 5.68 5.67
CA MET A 116 -6.45 7.11 5.55
C MET A 116 -7.26 7.39 4.28
N ASN A 117 -8.18 8.36 4.34
CA ASN A 117 -8.94 8.84 3.20
C ASN A 117 -8.51 10.27 2.88
N TYR A 118 -8.11 10.54 1.64
CA TYR A 118 -7.92 11.91 1.20
C TYR A 118 -9.29 12.55 0.97
N ALA A 119 -9.80 13.23 2.01
CA ALA A 119 -11.20 13.65 2.11
C ALA A 119 -11.63 14.62 1.00
N ARG A 120 -10.70 15.40 0.46
CA ARG A 120 -10.98 16.33 -0.65
C ARG A 120 -10.71 15.73 -2.03
N GLY A 121 -9.96 14.63 -2.09
CA GLY A 121 -9.56 13.96 -3.31
C GLY A 121 -8.74 14.83 -4.28
N MET A 122 -8.55 14.31 -5.49
CA MET A 122 -7.82 14.96 -6.58
C MET A 122 -8.36 16.33 -6.98
N SER A 123 -9.65 16.61 -6.75
CA SER A 123 -10.26 17.92 -7.03
C SER A 123 -9.64 19.08 -6.23
N SER A 124 -8.96 18.77 -5.13
CA SER A 124 -8.24 19.75 -4.30
C SER A 124 -6.72 19.50 -4.29
N TRP A 125 -6.23 18.56 -5.09
CA TRP A 125 -4.79 18.37 -5.25
C TRP A 125 -4.21 19.48 -6.13
N ASP A 126 -3.24 20.22 -5.57
CA ASP A 126 -2.54 21.33 -6.21
C ASP A 126 -1.06 21.00 -6.48
N GLY A 127 -0.63 19.78 -6.16
CA GLY A 127 0.72 19.29 -6.42
C GLY A 127 0.89 18.71 -7.82
N PRO A 128 2.09 18.19 -8.13
CA PRO A 128 2.37 17.59 -9.43
C PRO A 128 1.52 16.33 -9.65
N VAL A 129 1.22 16.07 -10.92
CA VAL A 129 0.57 14.84 -11.38
C VAL A 129 1.38 14.23 -12.52
N VAL A 130 1.29 12.92 -12.65
CA VAL A 130 1.85 12.15 -13.76
C VAL A 130 0.70 11.56 -14.58
N MET A 131 0.90 11.42 -15.88
CA MET A 131 -0.06 10.83 -16.81
C MET A 131 0.35 9.39 -17.14
N GLY A 132 -0.62 8.60 -17.57
CA GLY A 132 -0.39 7.25 -18.08
C GLY A 132 -0.98 6.15 -17.19
N LYS A 133 -0.85 4.92 -17.68
CA LYS A 133 -1.46 3.75 -17.07
C LYS A 133 -0.85 3.46 -15.71
N SER A 134 -1.67 2.89 -14.81
CA SER A 134 -1.12 2.40 -13.57
C SER A 134 -0.09 1.33 -13.89
N PRO A 135 1.09 1.34 -13.24
CA PRO A 135 2.07 0.28 -13.41
C PRO A 135 1.59 -1.07 -12.83
N TRP A 136 0.34 -1.18 -12.37
CA TRP A 136 -0.25 -2.36 -11.72
C TRP A 136 -1.47 -2.87 -12.50
N PRO A 137 -1.71 -4.20 -12.66
CA PRO A 137 -1.29 -5.32 -11.79
C PRO A 137 0.04 -6.01 -12.22
N ALA A 138 0.56 -6.95 -11.42
CA ALA A 138 1.37 -8.11 -11.88
C ALA A 138 2.92 -8.15 -11.78
N ALA A 139 3.53 -7.71 -10.67
CA ALA A 139 4.80 -8.31 -10.23
C ALA A 139 4.58 -9.22 -9.02
N LYS A 140 4.60 -10.55 -9.23
CA LYS A 140 4.83 -11.50 -8.13
C LYS A 140 6.33 -11.49 -7.83
N ILE A 141 6.71 -11.16 -6.59
CA ILE A 141 8.08 -11.28 -6.13
C ILE A 141 8.26 -12.69 -5.53
N SER A 142 9.14 -13.51 -6.09
CA SER A 142 9.48 -14.83 -5.56
C SER A 142 10.93 -15.24 -5.83
N GLY A 143 11.60 -15.83 -4.82
CA GLY A 143 12.74 -16.77 -4.94
C GLY A 143 14.12 -16.17 -5.26
N ALA A 144 15.11 -16.46 -4.39
CA ALA A 144 16.53 -16.07 -4.55
C ALA A 144 17.41 -17.27 -4.95
N THR A 145 18.35 -17.10 -5.91
CA THR A 145 19.66 -17.83 -6.09
C THR A 145 20.35 -17.51 -7.45
N GLY A 146 21.69 -17.65 -7.54
CA GLY A 146 22.49 -17.89 -8.78
C GLY A 146 23.11 -16.68 -9.53
N GLU A 147 24.15 -16.87 -10.37
CA GLU A 147 25.02 -15.83 -11.01
C GLU A 147 24.60 -15.34 -12.43
N VAL A 148 25.22 -14.25 -12.94
CA VAL A 148 24.69 -13.23 -13.90
C VAL A 148 25.53 -13.02 -15.19
N SER A 149 24.88 -12.67 -16.31
CA SER A 149 25.47 -11.97 -17.49
C SER A 149 24.42 -11.25 -18.36
N VAL A 150 24.77 -10.14 -19.05
CA VAL A 150 23.82 -9.06 -19.47
C VAL A 150 23.62 -8.89 -20.99
N GLN A 151 22.37 -8.89 -21.50
CA GLN A 151 21.92 -8.23 -22.76
C GLN A 151 20.40 -7.90 -22.75
N SER A 152 19.98 -6.73 -23.29
CA SER A 152 18.57 -6.28 -23.37
C SER A 152 17.94 -6.41 -24.77
N PRO A 153 16.62 -6.65 -24.90
CA PRO A 153 15.90 -6.49 -26.17
C PRO A 153 15.72 -5.01 -26.57
N SER A 154 15.58 -4.74 -27.87
CA SER A 154 15.54 -3.38 -28.45
C SER A 154 14.33 -2.51 -28.06
N ASP A 155 13.27 -3.12 -27.55
CA ASP A 155 11.95 -2.46 -27.43
C ASP A 155 11.62 -2.08 -25.98
N PHE A 156 12.59 -2.15 -25.08
CA PHE A 156 12.43 -1.92 -23.65
C PHE A 156 13.08 -0.58 -23.24
N SER A 157 12.30 0.42 -22.82
CA SER A 157 12.82 1.73 -22.36
C SER A 157 13.22 1.67 -20.89
N TRP A 158 14.52 1.82 -20.65
CA TRP A 158 15.14 1.73 -19.33
C TRP A 158 14.78 2.91 -18.42
N GLU A 159 14.55 4.09 -19.00
CA GLU A 159 14.21 5.31 -18.25
C GLU A 159 12.88 5.18 -17.50
N LEU A 160 11.92 4.42 -18.03
CA LEU A 160 10.61 4.26 -17.40
C LEU A 160 10.64 3.31 -16.21
N VAL A 161 11.56 2.34 -16.22
CA VAL A 161 11.64 1.28 -15.21
C VAL A 161 12.45 1.71 -13.99
N SER A 162 13.51 2.51 -14.19
CA SER A 162 14.36 2.99 -13.11
C SER A 162 13.68 3.98 -12.16
N GLU A 163 12.64 4.66 -12.63
CA GLU A 163 11.87 5.64 -11.85
C GLU A 163 10.67 5.04 -11.12
N LEU A 164 10.41 3.74 -11.29
CA LEU A 164 9.26 3.10 -10.66
C LEU A 164 9.50 2.94 -9.15
N PRO A 165 8.56 3.38 -8.29
CA PRO A 165 8.72 3.26 -6.84
C PRO A 165 8.99 1.84 -6.35
N PHE A 166 8.45 0.82 -7.03
CA PHE A 166 8.70 -0.58 -6.70
C PHE A 166 10.06 -1.08 -7.19
N PHE A 167 10.60 -0.51 -8.28
CA PHE A 167 11.96 -0.79 -8.74
C PHE A 167 12.97 -0.22 -7.75
N LEU A 168 12.75 1.01 -7.29
CA LEU A 168 13.57 1.64 -6.25
C LEU A 168 13.47 0.89 -4.91
N TYR A 169 12.27 0.42 -4.52
CA TYR A 169 12.08 -0.42 -3.34
C TYR A 169 12.78 -1.78 -3.47
N ALA A 170 12.63 -2.46 -4.60
CA ALA A 170 13.28 -3.75 -4.83
C ALA A 170 14.82 -3.59 -4.92
N LEU A 171 15.31 -2.44 -5.42
CA LEU A 171 16.72 -2.07 -5.40
C LEU A 171 17.21 -1.77 -3.97
N ASP A 172 16.39 -1.13 -3.14
CA ASP A 172 16.70 -0.84 -1.73
C ASP A 172 16.76 -2.14 -0.90
N MET A 173 15.78 -3.04 -1.04
CA MET A 173 15.80 -4.36 -0.41
C MET A 173 17.07 -5.17 -0.71
N VAL A 174 17.55 -5.07 -1.95
CA VAL A 174 18.78 -5.72 -2.40
C VAL A 174 20.03 -5.02 -1.82
N LYS A 175 19.99 -3.71 -1.63
CA LYS A 175 21.09 -2.92 -1.06
C LYS A 175 21.18 -3.00 0.47
N THR A 176 20.08 -3.23 1.16
CA THR A 176 20.01 -3.32 2.63
C THR A 176 20.31 -4.72 3.17
N GLY A 177 20.51 -5.70 2.28
CA GLY A 177 20.93 -7.06 2.63
C GLY A 177 19.82 -7.97 3.17
N GLU A 178 18.55 -7.55 3.09
CA GLU A 178 17.40 -8.39 3.44
C GLU A 178 17.10 -9.49 2.40
N GLY A 179 17.82 -9.48 1.27
CA GLY A 179 17.85 -10.57 0.30
C GLY A 179 18.93 -10.35 -0.77
N SER A 180 19.58 -11.41 -1.22
CA SER A 180 20.63 -11.34 -2.26
C SER A 180 20.10 -10.95 -3.66
N SER A 181 18.77 -10.97 -3.84
CA SER A 181 18.10 -10.65 -5.10
C SER A 181 16.60 -10.36 -4.96
N ALA A 182 16.02 -9.56 -5.86
CA ALA A 182 14.58 -9.35 -6.00
C ALA A 182 14.11 -9.58 -7.45
N THR A 183 12.95 -10.19 -7.63
CA THR A 183 12.39 -10.51 -8.96
C THR A 183 11.08 -9.76 -9.17
N LEU A 184 10.98 -9.01 -10.26
CA LEU A 184 9.80 -8.26 -10.69
C LEU A 184 9.24 -8.93 -11.94
N GLN A 185 8.05 -9.51 -11.84
CA GLN A 185 7.29 -9.95 -13.00
C GLN A 185 6.49 -8.79 -13.59
N PHE A 186 6.21 -8.80 -14.89
CA PHE A 186 5.34 -7.84 -15.54
C PHE A 186 4.20 -8.58 -16.29
N PRO A 187 3.05 -7.92 -16.55
CA PRO A 187 1.92 -8.53 -17.26
C PRO A 187 2.23 -9.11 -18.64
N ASP A 188 3.24 -8.59 -19.31
CA ASP A 188 3.69 -9.02 -20.64
C ASP A 188 4.61 -10.25 -20.60
N GLY A 189 4.83 -10.82 -19.40
CA GLY A 189 5.72 -11.94 -19.15
C GLY A 189 7.18 -11.53 -18.94
N THR A 190 7.51 -10.24 -18.96
CA THR A 190 8.86 -9.77 -18.69
C THR A 190 9.22 -10.01 -17.22
N MET A 191 10.42 -10.52 -16.98
CA MET A 191 10.95 -10.76 -15.64
C MET A 191 12.23 -9.94 -15.47
N VAL A 192 12.26 -9.09 -14.46
CA VAL A 192 13.42 -8.27 -14.09
C VAL A 192 13.99 -8.80 -12.78
N VAL A 193 15.27 -9.14 -12.75
CA VAL A 193 15.95 -9.65 -11.55
C VAL A 193 17.02 -8.65 -11.10
N LEU A 194 16.90 -8.17 -9.87
CA LEU A 194 17.81 -7.24 -9.21
C LEU A 194 18.73 -8.01 -8.26
N LYS A 195 20.05 -7.78 -8.28
CA LYS A 195 21.03 -8.41 -7.36
C LYS A 195 22.06 -7.39 -6.85
N GLU A 196 22.67 -7.69 -5.70
CA GLU A 196 23.49 -6.76 -4.91
C GLU A 196 24.78 -6.28 -5.62
N SER A 197 25.22 -6.98 -6.68
CA SER A 197 26.40 -6.60 -7.45
C SER A 197 26.07 -5.69 -8.64
N SER A 198 25.75 -4.42 -8.38
CA SER A 198 25.85 -3.24 -9.28
C SER A 198 25.34 -3.32 -10.73
N VAL A 199 24.70 -4.41 -11.17
CA VAL A 199 24.37 -4.73 -12.55
C VAL A 199 23.07 -5.54 -12.59
N LEU A 200 22.19 -5.17 -13.51
CA LEU A 200 20.77 -5.53 -13.54
C LEU A 200 20.48 -6.38 -14.79
N GLU A 201 19.79 -7.51 -14.63
CA GLU A 201 19.52 -8.44 -15.74
C GLU A 201 18.00 -8.52 -16.03
N ILE A 202 17.62 -8.36 -17.30
CA ILE A 202 16.24 -8.52 -17.78
C ILE A 202 16.19 -9.74 -18.69
N SER A 203 15.26 -10.66 -18.43
CA SER A 203 14.96 -11.75 -19.36
C SER A 203 13.48 -11.82 -19.67
N ARG A 204 13.14 -12.23 -20.90
CA ARG A 204 11.76 -12.53 -21.30
C ARG A 204 11.63 -14.05 -21.38
N SER A 205 11.01 -14.67 -20.38
CA SER A 205 10.63 -16.08 -20.48
C SER A 205 9.35 -16.16 -21.31
N ALA A 206 9.47 -16.68 -22.53
CA ALA A 206 8.36 -17.38 -23.14
C ALA A 206 8.32 -18.79 -22.53
N GLU A 207 7.11 -19.26 -22.23
CA GLU A 207 6.75 -20.61 -21.77
C GLU A 207 6.91 -20.92 -20.27
N LEU A 208 5.75 -21.12 -19.65
CA LEU A 208 5.51 -22.23 -18.71
C LEU A 208 4.24 -22.94 -19.21
N ASP A 209 4.35 -24.26 -19.37
CA ASP A 209 3.27 -25.21 -19.76
C ASP A 209 1.94 -25.03 -19.00
#